data_AF-A0A840BHT7-F1
#
_entry.id   AF-A0A840BHT7-F1
#
_cell.length_a   1.000
_cell.length_b   1.000
_cell.length_c   1.000
_cell.angle_alpha   90.00
_cell.angle_beta   90.00
_cell.angle_gamma   90.00
#
_symmetry.space_group_name_H-M   'P 1'
#
loop_
_entity.id
_entity.type
_entity.pdbx_description
1 polymer ?
#
loop_
_entity_poly.entity_id
_entity_poly.type
_entity_poly.pdbx_seq_one_letter_code
_entity_poly.pdbx_strand_id
1 'polypeptide(L)'
;MLSRALACVHVVAVLALATCAALIWRLKCESFGCMGVGVAWFAWVLAFFPVLLVGLVLRSRASPGSRLMTLTRAAVWAQGAMGVALVAVWVIKQAG
;
A
#
# COMPACT_ATOMS: atom_id res chain seq x y z
N MET A 1 7.62 19.22 13.82
CA MET A 1 8.60 18.20 13.39
C MET A 1 7.96 16.82 13.24
N LEU A 2 7.16 16.39 14.23
CA LEU A 2 6.44 15.10 14.21
C LEU A 2 5.67 14.82 12.91
N SER A 3 4.89 15.77 12.39
CA SER A 3 4.10 15.58 11.16
C SER A 3 4.95 15.36 9.89
N ARG A 4 6.16 15.93 9.83
CA ARG A 4 7.09 15.70 8.71
C ARG A 4 7.72 14.32 8.80
N ALA A 5 8.13 13.89 10.00
CA ALA A 5 8.65 12.55 10.21
C ALA A 5 7.60 11.48 9.87
N LEU A 6 6.36 11.63 10.34
CA LEU A 6 5.28 10.71 9.97
C LEU A 6 5.01 10.69 8.46
N ALA A 7 5.10 11.84 7.78
CA ALA A 7 4.89 11.90 6.34
C ALA A 7 5.99 11.15 5.59
N CYS A 8 7.25 11.31 5.99
CA CYS A 8 8.36 10.53 5.42
C CYS A 8 8.18 9.03 5.68
N VAL A 9 7.84 8.64 6.91
CA VAL A 9 7.57 7.24 7.27
C VAL A 9 6.42 6.68 6.43
N HIS A 10 5.34 7.44 6.24
CA HIS A 10 4.22 7.02 5.39
C HIS A 10 4.64 6.81 3.93
N VAL A 11 5.41 7.73 3.34
CA VAL A 11 5.91 7.59 1.96
C VAL A 11 6.80 6.35 1.83
N VAL A 12 7.72 6.13 2.78
CA VAL A 12 8.57 4.93 2.79
C VAL A 12 7.75 3.66 2.95
N ALA A 13 6.73 3.67 3.81
CA ALA A 13 5.83 2.53 3.99
C ALA A 13 5.03 2.21 2.72
N VAL A 14 4.55 3.24 2.00
CA VAL A 14 3.87 3.04 0.71
C VAL A 14 4.81 2.43 -0.33
N LEU A 15 6.06 2.90 -0.41
CA LEU A 15 7.06 2.30 -1.30
C LEU A 15 7.38 0.85 -0.90
N ALA A 16 7.49 0.56 0.40
CA ALA A 16 7.71 -0.79 0.90
C ALA A 16 6.54 -1.73 0.59
N LEU A 17 5.30 -1.24 0.69
CA LEU A 17 4.11 -1.99 0.28
C LEU A 17 4.13 -2.29 -1.22
N ALA A 18 4.47 -1.30 -2.06
CA ALA A 18 4.58 -1.50 -3.51
C ALA A 18 5.67 -2.52 -3.87
N THR A 19 6.85 -2.45 -3.24
CA THR A 19 7.93 -3.42 -3.47
C THR A 19 7.54 -4.81 -2.99
N CYS A 20 6.92 -4.94 -1.81
CA CYS A 20 6.42 -6.22 -1.31
C CYS A 20 5.38 -6.82 -2.25
N ALA A 21 4.41 -6.02 -2.73
CA ALA A 21 3.41 -6.48 -3.68
C ALA A 21 4.07 -7.03 -4.96
N ALA A 22 5.07 -6.31 -5.51
CA ALA A 22 5.81 -6.75 -6.69
C ALA A 22 6.61 -8.05 -6.44
N LEU A 23 7.21 -8.20 -5.25
CA LEU A 23 7.94 -9.43 -4.88
C LEU A 23 6.98 -10.61 -4.71
N ILE A 24 5.86 -10.43 -4.02
CA ILE A 24 4.84 -11.47 -3.83
C ILE A 24 4.29 -11.89 -5.20
N TRP A 25 4.11 -10.95 -6.13
CA TRP A 25 3.65 -11.25 -7.50
C TRP A 25 4.62 -12.13 -8.28
N ARG A 26 5.92 -12.05 -7.98
CA ARG A 26 6.97 -12.84 -8.65
C ARG A 26 7.15 -14.22 -8.02
N LEU A 27 6.55 -14.48 -6.85
CA LEU A 27 6.62 -15.80 -6.22
C LEU A 27 5.97 -16.84 -7.15
N LYS A 28 6.73 -17.88 -7.47
CA LYS A 28 6.23 -19.04 -8.20
C LYS A 28 5.63 -20.02 -7.19
N CYS A 29 4.48 -20.60 -7.54
CA CYS A 29 3.90 -21.66 -6.74
C CYS A 29 4.70 -22.95 -6.93
N GLU A 30 5.67 -23.20 -6.06
CA GLU A 30 6.34 -24.49 -5.95
C GLU A 30 5.87 -25.20 -4.67
N SER A 31 5.15 -26.31 -4.83
CA SER A 31 4.67 -27.17 -3.72
C SER A 31 3.91 -26.39 -2.63
N PHE A 32 4.31 -26.46 -1.36
CA PHE A 32 3.72 -25.69 -0.24
C PHE A 32 3.77 -24.16 -0.41
N GLY A 33 4.57 -23.65 -1.34
CA GLY A 33 4.70 -22.21 -1.63
C GLY A 33 3.39 -21.56 -2.09
N CYS A 34 2.44 -22.32 -2.64
CA CYS A 34 1.16 -21.77 -3.10
C CYS A 34 0.24 -21.34 -1.95
N MET A 35 0.26 -22.04 -0.81
CA MET A 35 -0.36 -21.55 0.43
C MET A 35 0.40 -20.33 0.97
N GLY A 36 1.73 -20.33 0.88
CA GLY A 36 2.58 -19.21 1.32
C GLY A 36 2.28 -17.90 0.60
N VAL A 37 1.96 -17.94 -0.70
CA VAL A 37 1.53 -16.76 -1.47
C VAL A 37 0.25 -16.15 -0.90
N GLY A 38 -0.72 -16.99 -0.53
CA GLY A 38 -1.96 -16.53 0.11
C GLY A 38 -1.71 -15.84 1.44
N VAL A 39 -0.87 -16.43 2.30
CA VAL A 39 -0.49 -15.84 3.59
C VAL A 39 0.27 -14.52 3.42
N ALA A 40 1.17 -14.44 2.42
CA ALA A 40 1.90 -13.21 2.12
C ALA A 40 0.98 -12.07 1.69
N TRP A 41 -0.02 -12.35 0.83
CA TRP A 41 -1.05 -11.37 0.49
C TRP A 41 -1.90 -10.97 1.68
N PHE A 42 -2.26 -11.91 2.55
CA PHE A 42 -3.03 -11.61 3.77
C PHE A 42 -2.25 -10.68 4.72
N ALA A 43 -0.98 -10.99 4.97
CA ALA A 43 -0.08 -10.13 5.76
C ALA A 43 0.09 -8.75 5.11
N TRP A 44 0.22 -8.69 3.78
CA TRP A 44 0.30 -7.45 3.03
C TRP A 44 -0.96 -6.58 3.23
N VAL A 45 -2.16 -7.17 3.18
CA VAL A 45 -3.42 -6.48 3.43
C VAL A 45 -3.49 -5.93 4.86
N LEU A 46 -3.06 -6.71 5.85
CA LEU A 46 -2.99 -6.28 7.25
C LEU A 46 -2.03 -5.10 7.46
N ALA A 47 -0.94 -5.02 6.69
CA ALA A 47 -0.03 -3.88 6.71
C ALA A 47 -0.57 -2.68 5.91
N PHE A 48 -1.31 -2.93 4.83
CA PHE A 48 -1.86 -1.90 3.94
C PHE A 48 -2.86 -0.99 4.65
N PHE A 49 -3.82 -1.55 5.39
CA PHE A 49 -4.89 -0.76 6.03
C PHE A 49 -4.37 0.26 7.07
N PRO A 50 -3.51 -0.12 8.03
CA PRO A 50 -2.92 0.83 8.97
C PRO A 50 -2.16 1.96 8.27
N VAL A 51 -1.36 1.64 7.24
CA VAL A 51 -0.60 2.65 6.48
C VAL A 51 -1.54 3.61 5.75
N LEU A 52 -2.66 3.11 5.20
CA LEU A 52 -3.67 3.94 4.56
C LEU A 52 -4.35 4.88 5.56
N LEU A 53 -4.73 4.36 6.74
CA LEU A 53 -5.33 5.15 7.81
C LEU A 53 -4.39 6.26 8.28
N VAL A 54 -3.11 5.96 8.46
CA VAL A 54 -2.08 6.96 8.79
C VAL A 54 -2.01 8.03 7.70
N GLY A 55 -2.01 7.65 6.42
CA GLY A 55 -2.03 8.60 5.30
C GLY A 55 -3.26 9.51 5.30
N LEU A 56 -4.45 8.97 5.58
CA LEU A 56 -5.70 9.74 5.68
C LEU A 56 -5.69 10.71 6.86
N VAL A 57 -5.22 10.28 8.03
CA VAL A 57 -5.07 11.15 9.21
C VAL A 57 -4.06 12.26 8.92
N LEU A 58 -2.92 11.95 8.29
CA LEU A 58 -1.94 12.96 7.90
C LEU A 58 -2.51 13.97 6.92
N ARG A 59 -3.31 13.51 5.95
CA ARG A 59 -4.00 14.38 5.00
C ARG A 59 -4.96 15.34 5.69
N SER A 60 -5.71 14.86 6.70
CA SER A 60 -6.65 15.70 7.47
C SER A 60 -5.95 16.79 8.32
N ARG A 61 -4.68 16.58 8.67
CA ARG A 61 -3.89 17.50 9.50
C ARG A 61 -2.88 18.33 8.71
N ALA A 62 -2.80 18.15 7.39
CA ALA A 62 -1.86 18.88 6.55
C ALA A 62 -2.37 20.30 6.29
N SER A 63 -1.49 21.30 6.47
CA SER A 63 -1.83 22.69 6.15
C SER A 63 -2.01 22.86 4.63
N PRO A 64 -3.09 23.54 4.18
CA PRO A 64 -3.31 23.84 2.77
C PRO A 64 -2.11 24.59 2.17
N GLY A 65 -1.66 24.15 0.98
CA GLY A 65 -0.57 24.78 0.22
C GLY A 65 0.85 24.26 0.49
N SER A 66 1.06 23.35 1.44
CA SER A 66 2.40 22.81 1.71
C SER A 66 2.82 21.70 0.72
N ARG A 67 4.11 21.63 0.33
CA ARG A 67 4.66 20.48 -0.45
C ARG A 67 4.37 19.14 0.23
N LEU A 68 4.30 19.13 1.55
CA LEU A 68 3.96 17.96 2.36
C LEU A 68 2.52 17.47 2.10
N MET A 69 1.57 18.39 1.89
CA MET A 69 0.19 18.06 1.53
C MET A 69 0.12 17.43 0.14
N THR A 70 0.88 17.96 -0.82
CA THR A 70 0.93 17.39 -2.18
C THR A 70 1.52 15.98 -2.16
N LEU A 71 2.64 15.77 -1.45
CA LEU A 71 3.30 14.46 -1.32
C LEU A 71 2.41 13.43 -0.61
N THR A 72 1.82 13.78 0.52
CA THR A 72 0.92 12.88 1.26
C THR A 72 -0.33 12.56 0.46
N ARG A 73 -0.91 13.54 -0.25
CA ARG A 73 -2.05 13.32 -1.14
C ARG A 73 -1.70 12.39 -2.30
N ALA A 74 -0.54 12.59 -2.94
CA ALA A 74 -0.06 11.72 -4.00
C ALA A 74 0.17 10.29 -3.49
N ALA A 75 0.79 10.13 -2.31
CA ALA A 75 1.04 8.83 -1.69
C ALA A 75 -0.27 8.08 -1.39
N VAL A 76 -1.27 8.74 -0.80
CA VAL A 76 -2.58 8.15 -0.54
C VAL A 76 -3.29 7.75 -1.84
N TRP A 77 -3.22 8.59 -2.87
CA TRP A 77 -3.79 8.26 -4.19
C TRP A 77 -3.08 7.07 -4.83
N ALA A 78 -1.75 7.03 -4.80
CA ALA A 78 -0.96 5.91 -5.31
C ALA A 78 -1.29 4.61 -4.56
N GLN A 79 -1.39 4.68 -3.23
CA GLN A 79 -1.77 3.55 -2.39
C GLN A 79 -3.20 3.07 -2.71
N GLY A 80 -4.15 3.99 -2.87
CA GLY A 80 -5.52 3.67 -3.29
C GLY A 80 -5.57 3.01 -4.67
N ALA A 81 -4.88 3.58 -5.66
CA ALA A 81 -4.80 3.03 -7.01
C ALA A 81 -4.19 1.63 -7.02
N MET A 82 -3.14 1.40 -6.22
CA MET A 82 -2.51 0.09 -6.06
C MET A 82 -3.50 -0.94 -5.48
N GLY A 83 -4.25 -0.58 -4.43
CA GLY A 83 -5.27 -1.45 -3.85
C GLY A 83 -6.39 -1.78 -4.84
N VAL A 84 -6.91 -0.77 -5.54
CA VAL A 84 -7.97 -0.96 -6.56
C VAL A 84 -7.48 -1.84 -7.72
N ALA A 85 -6.26 -1.62 -8.21
CA ALA A 85 -5.67 -2.43 -9.28
C ALA A 85 -5.51 -3.90 -8.84
N LEU A 86 -5.05 -4.15 -7.61
CA LEU A 86 -4.93 -5.49 -7.04
C LEU A 86 -6.27 -6.21 -6.95
N VAL A 87 -7.31 -5.52 -6.45
CA VAL A 87 -8.68 -6.07 -6.38
C VAL A 87 -9.22 -6.34 -7.78
N ALA A 88 -9.05 -5.42 -8.73
CA ALA A 88 -9.49 -5.60 -10.10
C ALA A 88 -8.84 -6.82 -10.76
N VAL A 89 -7.52 -6.99 -10.60
CA VAL A 89 -6.82 -8.16 -11.13
C VAL A 89 -7.30 -9.45 -10.47
N TRP A 90 -7.56 -9.44 -9.16
CA TRP A 90 -8.09 -10.60 -8.45
C TRP A 90 -9.48 -10.99 -8.97
N VAL A 91 -10.39 -10.03 -9.16
CA VAL A 91 -11.72 -10.28 -9.73
C VAL A 91 -11.62 -10.82 -11.15
N ILE A 92 -10.78 -10.22 -12.00
CA ILE A 92 -10.57 -10.68 -13.39
C ILE A 92 -10.05 -12.11 -13.41
N LYS A 93 -9.10 -12.46 -12.52
CA LYS A 93 -8.55 -13.81 -12.41
C LYS A 93 -9.51 -14.83 -11.81
N GLN A 94 -10.51 -14.41 -11.03
CA GLN A 94 -11.56 -15.32 -10.55
C GLN A 94 -12.67 -15.55 -11.57
N ALA A 95 -12.90 -14.59 -12.47
CA ALA A 95 -13.98 -14.65 -13.45
C ALA A 95 -13.64 -15.45 -14.72
N GLY A 96 -12.40 -15.92 -14.86
CA GLY A 96 -11.92 -16.76 -15.97
C GLY A 96 -11.39 -18.09 -15.47
#